data_AF-A0A1E4RZE6-F1
#
_entry.id   AF-A0A1E4RZE6-F1
#
_cell.length_a   1.000
_cell.length_b   1.000
_cell.length_c   1.000
_cell.angle_alpha   90.00
_cell.angle_beta   90.00
_cell.angle_gamma   90.00
#
_symmetry.space_group_name_H-M   'P 1'
#
loop_
_entity.id
_entity.type
_entity.pdbx_description
1 polymer ?
#
loop_
_entity_poly.entity_id
_entity_poly.type
_entity_poly.pdbx_seq_one_letter_code
_entity_poly.pdbx_strand_id
1 'polypeptide(L)'
;MNNNTSTVRLGGLSAEHTMDGKTSTTGEATDSMEPLDPETCPYGCCEVQGLPEFILNEGLFKGACSDITLRAFDSEYKLHKLILSQSGYFHSLFTGPWSDTDESVHELVFDHDSFITKEAFDLAIGSLYGATRVKANTSTTPLNVIAIAQYLDIPHLVCSATDMVVNAMDFKTVAQFTSFALHNNYGKASERIVDCAKGFLCSNGWQSGVKSWDGIPVKVIASVLGADCFFVPSEWDRAIFIIRLIQRRKMVSKSEEDEEDDDLEALFQTLNNKVYYCHLTAEQLHKLEGMVDGEGEPFIYPEVLRNALWQKVHLQGKVASADNKSQELGLSVTSDIAPDGVTSWFIPSKNETLYGTPAVLESTIKETHQIIKNLPSGKTTEKHTNDGVSSSAESTAASVSEVQYQVTKIPPFRFSIAFSGVSELEADKRVYAKTLWYAGSYWNLYIQKIRHRKGYQMGVYIHRASSCAPSRSGLLNKDVLDPSMLVNIDDLNEYDGDYHEKIDNILVDLANVGISRNGAESSSSLTSTVISGRLSTDGVETEEDNIRERDTDSSFLSYEDDRVKTSVYYIIYTPSRKVTSSLTCFISTPDLFNKSQSWGWKSSSMCAFNEDGTLAEGQDKLLKFMVVLGNT
;
A
#
# COMPACT_ATOMS: atom_id res chain seq x y z
N MET A 1 3.12 -67.74 -5.13
CA MET A 1 3.77 -66.79 -6.03
C MET A 1 3.75 -65.43 -5.34
N ASN A 2 4.92 -64.81 -5.23
CA ASN A 2 5.26 -63.75 -4.27
C ASN A 2 4.39 -62.50 -4.38
N ASN A 3 3.77 -62.11 -3.26
CA ASN A 3 3.25 -60.76 -3.04
C ASN A 3 4.42 -59.87 -2.59
N ASN A 4 5.00 -59.13 -3.54
CA ASN A 4 5.91 -58.02 -3.23
C ASN A 4 5.06 -56.81 -2.80
N THR A 5 4.87 -56.63 -1.50
CA THR A 5 4.52 -55.33 -0.91
C THR A 5 5.76 -54.44 -0.96
N SER A 6 5.88 -53.64 -2.01
CA SER A 6 6.87 -52.57 -2.11
C SER A 6 6.46 -51.45 -1.15
N THR A 7 7.11 -51.36 0.01
CA THR A 7 7.14 -50.13 0.82
C THR A 7 7.76 -49.03 -0.03
N VAL A 8 6.94 -48.06 -0.46
CA VAL A 8 7.40 -46.87 -1.16
C VAL A 8 8.30 -46.09 -0.20
N ARG A 9 9.59 -45.99 -0.54
CA ARG A 9 10.51 -45.09 0.16
C ARG A 9 10.00 -43.65 -0.05
N LEU A 10 9.87 -42.88 1.03
CA LEU A 10 9.71 -41.42 1.02
C LEU A 10 10.96 -40.79 0.36
N GLY A 11 11.03 -40.91 -0.97
CA GLY A 11 12.14 -40.44 -1.81
C GLY A 11 12.08 -38.94 -1.96
N GLY A 12 12.63 -38.22 -0.98
CA GLY A 12 12.70 -36.75 -1.02
C GLY A 12 13.21 -36.13 0.28
N LEU A 13 13.08 -36.83 1.40
CA LEU A 13 13.51 -36.34 2.71
C LEU A 13 14.92 -36.87 3.01
N SER A 14 15.96 -36.17 2.55
CA SER A 14 17.34 -36.44 2.98
C SER A 14 17.75 -35.46 4.09
N ALA A 15 18.08 -36.00 5.26
CA ALA A 15 18.78 -35.25 6.30
C ALA A 15 20.27 -35.21 5.95
N GLU A 16 20.80 -34.03 5.63
CA GLU A 16 22.25 -33.81 5.59
C GLU A 16 22.63 -32.68 6.54
N HIS A 17 23.60 -33.01 7.38
CA HIS A 17 24.22 -32.18 8.39
C HIS A 17 25.41 -31.43 7.75
N THR A 18 25.42 -30.10 7.82
CA THR A 18 26.61 -29.30 7.52
C THR A 18 27.60 -29.47 8.67
N MET A 19 28.60 -30.34 8.50
CA MET A 19 29.79 -30.30 9.34
C MET A 19 30.77 -29.27 8.76
N ASP A 20 31.04 -28.19 9.51
CA ASP A 20 32.16 -27.30 9.26
C ASP A 20 33.47 -28.05 9.52
N GLY A 21 34.03 -28.66 8.46
CA GLY A 21 35.33 -29.30 8.51
C GLY A 21 36.46 -28.27 8.59
N LYS A 22 36.97 -28.01 9.80
CA LYS A 22 38.30 -27.41 9.97
C LYS A 22 39.36 -28.45 9.60
N THR A 23 40.11 -28.15 8.55
CA THR A 23 41.29 -28.89 8.10
C THR A 23 42.40 -28.84 9.16
N SER A 24 42.92 -30.02 9.50
CA SER A 24 44.07 -30.21 10.39
C SER A 24 45.37 -29.85 9.68
N THR A 25 46.06 -28.81 10.14
CA THR A 25 47.52 -28.65 9.97
C THR A 25 48.20 -28.72 11.33
N THR A 26 49.05 -29.74 11.48
CA THR A 26 50.28 -29.85 12.28
C THR A 26 50.45 -28.92 13.49
N GLY A 27 50.31 -29.51 14.68
CA GLY A 27 51.26 -29.44 15.80
C GLY A 27 51.69 -28.09 16.34
N GLU A 28 51.15 -27.72 17.50
CA GLU A 28 51.94 -27.22 18.64
C GLU A 28 51.09 -27.28 19.92
N ALA A 29 51.67 -27.83 20.99
CA ALA A 29 51.03 -27.98 22.28
C ALA A 29 50.93 -26.64 22.99
N THR A 30 49.71 -26.21 23.33
CA THR A 30 49.49 -25.22 24.38
C THR A 30 48.31 -25.63 25.25
N ASP A 31 48.62 -25.72 26.54
CA ASP A 31 47.74 -26.00 27.66
C ASP A 31 46.74 -24.86 27.84
N SER A 32 45.50 -25.07 27.41
CA SER A 32 44.37 -24.24 27.82
C SER A 32 43.12 -25.09 27.85
N MET A 33 42.68 -25.43 29.08
CA MET A 33 41.36 -26.00 29.33
C MET A 33 40.29 -25.01 28.88
N GLU A 34 39.68 -25.25 27.73
CA GLU A 34 38.36 -24.70 27.43
C GLU A 34 37.32 -25.31 28.39
N PRO A 35 36.32 -24.55 28.84
CA PRO A 35 35.27 -25.10 29.69
C PRO A 35 34.47 -26.12 28.87
N LEU A 36 34.48 -27.38 29.32
CA LEU A 36 33.59 -28.41 28.80
C LEU A 36 32.14 -27.92 28.88
N ASP A 37 31.46 -27.90 27.74
CA ASP A 37 30.02 -27.66 27.64
C ASP A 37 29.30 -28.68 28.56
N PRO A 38 28.53 -28.26 29.58
CA PRO A 38 28.10 -29.14 30.68
C PRO A 38 27.13 -30.27 30.27
N GLU A 39 26.77 -30.41 28.99
CA GLU A 39 25.80 -31.40 28.51
C GLU A 39 26.41 -32.60 27.74
N THR A 40 27.71 -32.62 27.44
CA THR A 40 28.31 -33.74 26.69
C THR A 40 29.11 -34.68 27.58
N CYS A 41 28.70 -35.96 27.59
CA CYS A 41 29.35 -36.99 28.39
C CYS A 41 30.82 -37.18 27.95
N PRO A 42 31.81 -36.98 28.85
CA PRO A 42 33.24 -37.02 28.49
C PRO A 42 33.75 -38.42 28.10
N TYR A 43 32.92 -39.46 28.19
CA TYR A 43 33.24 -40.83 27.84
C TYR A 43 32.55 -41.34 26.56
N GLY A 44 31.73 -40.51 25.88
CA GLY A 44 30.99 -40.91 24.67
C GLY A 44 29.92 -42.00 24.88
N CYS A 45 29.72 -42.48 26.11
CA CYS A 45 28.75 -43.53 26.43
C CYS A 45 27.28 -43.06 26.47
N CYS A 46 27.05 -41.77 26.26
CA CYS A 46 25.73 -41.14 26.26
C CYS A 46 25.41 -40.43 24.93
N GLU A 47 26.12 -40.75 23.84
CA GLU A 47 25.72 -40.32 22.49
C GLU A 47 24.42 -41.04 22.10
N VAL A 48 23.30 -40.53 22.58
CA VAL A 48 21.97 -40.97 22.19
C VAL A 48 21.49 -40.01 21.13
N GLN A 49 20.98 -40.56 20.03
CA GLN A 49 20.31 -39.78 18.99
C GLN A 49 19.25 -38.88 19.64
N GLY A 50 19.22 -37.59 19.29
CA GLY A 50 18.26 -36.65 19.86
C GLY A 50 16.82 -37.11 19.61
N LEU A 51 15.93 -36.91 20.59
CA LEU A 51 14.53 -37.37 20.51
C LEU A 51 13.81 -36.99 19.19
N PRO A 52 13.94 -35.76 18.64
CA PRO A 52 13.31 -35.41 17.36
C PRO A 52 13.81 -36.26 16.20
N GLU A 53 15.12 -36.52 16.15
CA GLU A 53 15.75 -37.28 15.08
C GLU A 53 15.42 -38.78 15.20
N PHE A 54 15.30 -39.30 16.42
CA PHE A 54 14.83 -40.65 16.67
C PHE A 54 13.36 -40.83 16.25
N ILE A 55 12.47 -39.90 16.62
CA ILE A 55 11.05 -39.93 16.24
C ILE A 55 10.89 -39.84 14.72
N LEU A 56 11.66 -39.00 14.05
CA LEU A 56 11.65 -38.88 12.59
C LEU A 56 12.11 -40.18 11.92
N ASN A 57 13.20 -40.79 12.38
CA ASN A 57 13.76 -41.98 11.76
C ASN A 57 12.99 -43.26 12.06
N GLU A 58 12.75 -43.58 13.33
CA GLU A 58 12.03 -44.80 13.73
C GLU A 58 10.52 -44.66 13.55
N GLY A 59 9.97 -43.49 13.88
CA GLY A 59 8.54 -43.22 13.79
C GLY A 59 8.10 -43.01 12.34
N LEU A 60 8.49 -41.91 11.70
CA LEU A 60 7.97 -41.55 10.37
C LEU A 60 8.49 -42.46 9.27
N PHE A 61 9.81 -42.69 9.17
CA PHE A 61 10.37 -43.44 8.04
C PHE A 61 10.19 -44.95 8.15
N LYS A 62 10.28 -45.53 9.36
CA LYS A 62 10.11 -46.97 9.57
C LYS A 62 8.69 -47.37 9.98
N GLY A 63 7.86 -46.43 10.45
CA GLY A 63 6.50 -46.70 10.92
C GLY A 63 6.46 -47.53 12.21
N ALA A 64 7.54 -47.53 13.00
CA ALA A 64 7.63 -48.36 14.20
C ALA A 64 6.64 -47.86 15.26
N CYS A 65 5.82 -48.76 15.80
CA CYS A 65 4.76 -48.46 16.78
C CYS A 65 3.62 -47.56 16.23
N SER A 66 3.42 -47.52 14.91
CA SER A 66 2.27 -46.85 14.30
C SER A 66 0.94 -47.46 14.78
N ASP A 67 -0.01 -46.59 15.12
CA ASP A 67 -1.35 -46.91 15.60
C ASP A 67 -2.45 -46.40 14.64
N ILE A 68 -2.05 -45.81 13.51
CA ILE A 68 -2.94 -45.40 12.42
C ILE A 68 -2.23 -45.47 11.06
N THR A 69 -2.99 -45.79 10.01
CA THR A 69 -2.54 -45.72 8.61
C THR A 69 -3.38 -44.67 7.86
N LEU A 70 -2.74 -43.63 7.33
CA LEU A 70 -3.42 -42.69 6.42
C LEU A 70 -3.23 -43.14 4.97
N ARG A 71 -4.28 -43.06 4.15
CA ARG A 71 -4.21 -43.25 2.69
C ARG A 71 -4.43 -41.91 2.00
N ALA A 72 -3.46 -41.46 1.21
CA ALA A 72 -3.54 -40.22 0.45
C ALA A 72 -2.62 -40.29 -0.78
N PHE A 73 -3.00 -39.70 -1.90
CA PHE A 73 -2.20 -39.69 -3.14
C PHE A 73 -1.70 -41.09 -3.54
N ASP A 74 -2.59 -42.09 -3.52
CA ASP A 74 -2.29 -43.51 -3.80
C ASP A 74 -1.16 -44.11 -2.93
N SER A 75 -0.89 -43.51 -1.77
CA SER A 75 0.20 -43.90 -0.87
C SER A 75 -0.35 -44.19 0.52
N GLU A 76 0.24 -45.17 1.21
CA GLU A 76 -0.09 -45.51 2.60
C GLU A 76 0.99 -44.99 3.56
N TYR A 77 0.56 -44.27 4.60
CA TYR A 77 1.43 -43.65 5.61
C TYR A 77 1.15 -44.25 6.97
N LYS A 78 2.14 -44.96 7.54
CA LYS A 78 2.07 -45.53 8.90
C LYS A 78 2.50 -44.48 9.91
N LEU A 79 1.55 -43.96 10.68
CA LEU A 79 1.72 -42.77 11.52
C LEU A 79 1.22 -43.01 12.95
N HIS A 80 1.34 -41.97 13.79
CA HIS A 80 1.06 -42.03 15.23
C HIS A 80 -0.01 -41.01 15.60
N LYS A 81 -1.14 -41.46 16.16
CA LYS A 81 -2.26 -40.59 16.58
C LYS A 81 -1.77 -39.49 17.50
N LEU A 82 -0.90 -39.81 18.48
CA LEU A 82 -0.32 -38.85 19.42
C LEU A 82 0.45 -37.71 18.73
N ILE A 83 1.25 -38.02 17.71
CA ILE A 83 2.06 -37.02 16.99
C ILE A 83 1.15 -36.19 16.08
N LEU A 84 0.22 -36.85 15.37
CA LEU A 84 -0.72 -36.19 14.47
C LEU A 84 -1.69 -35.26 15.20
N SER A 85 -2.10 -35.57 16.44
CA SER A 85 -2.97 -34.72 17.27
C SER A 85 -2.39 -33.34 17.60
N GLN A 86 -1.14 -33.04 17.24
CA GLN A 86 -0.62 -31.67 17.23
C GLN A 86 -1.32 -30.77 16.19
N SER A 87 -1.86 -31.36 15.13
CA SER A 87 -2.73 -30.69 14.15
C SER A 87 -4.16 -30.65 14.67
N GLY A 88 -4.82 -29.50 14.55
CA GLY A 88 -6.21 -29.35 15.01
C GLY A 88 -7.21 -30.20 14.21
N TYR A 89 -6.92 -30.44 12.92
CA TYR A 89 -7.66 -31.36 12.07
C TYR A 89 -7.61 -32.79 12.63
N PHE A 90 -6.41 -33.34 12.83
CA PHE A 90 -6.26 -34.72 13.30
C PHE A 90 -6.70 -34.89 14.76
N HIS A 91 -6.50 -33.87 15.60
CA HIS A 91 -7.07 -33.85 16.95
C HIS A 91 -8.59 -34.03 16.90
N SER A 92 -9.27 -33.19 16.12
CA SER A 92 -10.72 -33.26 15.94
C SER A 92 -11.18 -34.57 15.29
N LEU A 93 -10.37 -35.12 14.38
CA LEU A 93 -10.64 -36.41 13.74
C LEU A 93 -10.64 -37.57 14.75
N PHE A 94 -9.68 -37.58 15.69
CA PHE A 94 -9.52 -38.70 16.63
C PHE A 94 -10.31 -38.56 17.93
N THR A 95 -10.70 -37.35 18.32
CA THR A 95 -11.43 -37.10 19.57
C THR A 95 -12.85 -36.59 19.35
N GLY A 96 -13.25 -36.34 18.11
CA GLY A 96 -14.57 -35.82 17.77
C GLY A 96 -15.69 -36.84 18.03
N PRO A 97 -16.95 -36.41 18.15
CA PRO A 97 -18.09 -37.31 18.38
C PRO A 97 -18.37 -38.30 17.24
N TRP A 98 -17.70 -38.13 16.10
CA TRP A 98 -17.71 -39.02 14.93
C TRP A 98 -16.52 -39.99 14.90
N SER A 99 -15.58 -39.91 15.84
CA SER A 99 -14.39 -40.77 15.84
C SER A 99 -14.77 -42.20 16.20
N ASP A 100 -14.56 -43.15 15.28
CA ASP A 100 -14.56 -44.56 15.62
C ASP A 100 -13.21 -44.94 16.24
N THR A 101 -13.21 -45.27 17.54
CA THR A 101 -11.98 -45.59 18.28
C THR A 101 -11.23 -46.79 17.71
N ASP A 102 -11.95 -47.67 17.01
CA ASP A 102 -11.43 -48.90 16.42
C ASP A 102 -10.92 -48.71 14.98
N GLU A 103 -11.08 -47.51 14.39
CA GLU A 103 -10.61 -47.24 13.03
C GLU A 103 -9.09 -47.01 13.03
N SER A 104 -8.39 -47.90 12.32
CA SER A 104 -6.92 -47.90 12.18
C SER A 104 -6.45 -47.44 10.80
N VAL A 105 -7.38 -47.18 9.87
CA VAL A 105 -7.10 -46.73 8.50
C VAL A 105 -8.02 -45.57 8.14
N HIS A 106 -7.47 -44.45 7.69
CA HIS A 106 -8.26 -43.29 7.29
C HIS A 106 -7.82 -42.79 5.91
N GLU A 107 -8.77 -42.44 5.04
CA GLU A 107 -8.52 -42.00 3.67
C GLU A 107 -8.72 -40.49 3.53
N LEU A 108 -7.73 -39.81 2.96
CA LEU A 108 -7.75 -38.37 2.68
C LEU A 108 -7.74 -38.16 1.16
N VAL A 109 -8.75 -37.44 0.68
CA VAL A 109 -8.92 -37.08 -0.73
C VAL A 109 -8.83 -35.57 -0.89
N PHE A 110 -8.03 -35.11 -1.85
CA PHE A 110 -7.67 -33.69 -2.01
C PHE A 110 -8.10 -33.10 -3.37
N ASP A 111 -9.02 -33.74 -4.07
CA ASP A 111 -9.38 -33.43 -5.46
C ASP A 111 -9.98 -32.03 -5.67
N HIS A 112 -10.38 -31.36 -4.59
CA HIS A 112 -11.00 -30.04 -4.62
C HIS A 112 -9.98 -28.89 -4.67
N ASP A 113 -8.69 -29.14 -4.40
CA ASP A 113 -7.67 -28.10 -4.34
C ASP A 113 -6.38 -28.54 -5.05
N SER A 114 -6.16 -28.00 -6.24
CA SER A 114 -4.99 -28.29 -7.08
C SER A 114 -3.67 -27.82 -6.47
N PHE A 115 -3.70 -26.94 -5.46
CA PHE A 115 -2.50 -26.51 -4.74
C PHE A 115 -2.06 -27.53 -3.68
N ILE A 116 -2.92 -28.47 -3.28
CA ILE A 116 -2.56 -29.54 -2.36
C ILE A 116 -1.83 -30.64 -3.12
N THR A 117 -0.50 -30.67 -2.99
CA THR A 117 0.36 -31.68 -3.64
C THR A 117 0.86 -32.72 -2.64
N LYS A 118 1.25 -33.89 -3.16
CA LYS A 118 1.82 -34.96 -2.35
C LYS A 118 3.08 -34.50 -1.60
N GLU A 119 3.96 -33.75 -2.27
CA GLU A 119 5.21 -33.29 -1.65
C GLU A 119 4.96 -32.30 -0.51
N ALA A 120 3.97 -31.42 -0.66
CA ALA A 120 3.57 -30.50 0.40
C ALA A 120 2.93 -31.26 1.57
N PHE A 121 2.12 -32.28 1.30
CA PHE A 121 1.58 -33.18 2.32
C PHE A 121 2.68 -33.92 3.08
N ASP A 122 3.66 -34.52 2.37
CA ASP A 122 4.81 -35.19 2.98
C ASP A 122 5.60 -34.23 3.88
N LEU A 123 5.77 -32.97 3.48
CA LEU A 123 6.42 -31.92 4.26
C LEU A 123 5.61 -31.57 5.52
N ALA A 124 4.30 -31.41 5.39
CA ALA A 124 3.41 -31.09 6.51
C ALA A 124 3.35 -32.21 7.55
N ILE A 125 3.32 -33.48 7.11
CA ILE A 125 3.45 -34.62 8.03
C ILE A 125 4.85 -34.64 8.65
N GLY A 126 5.90 -34.47 7.84
CA GLY A 126 7.28 -34.43 8.33
C GLY A 126 7.53 -33.37 9.39
N SER A 127 6.91 -32.19 9.29
CA SER A 127 7.06 -31.11 10.26
C SER A 127 6.48 -31.50 11.64
N LEU A 128 5.38 -32.24 11.69
CA LEU A 128 4.81 -32.77 12.94
C LEU A 128 5.74 -33.76 13.65
N TYR A 129 6.63 -34.43 12.89
CA TYR A 129 7.65 -35.34 13.40
C TYR A 129 8.99 -34.64 13.68
N GLY A 130 9.05 -33.31 13.61
CA GLY A 130 10.24 -32.53 13.95
C GLY A 130 11.23 -32.31 12.82
N ALA A 131 10.83 -32.49 11.55
CA ALA A 131 11.67 -32.13 10.41
C ALA A 131 11.86 -30.60 10.32
N THR A 132 12.98 -30.10 10.84
CA THR A 132 13.25 -28.65 10.98
C THR A 132 13.59 -27.95 9.66
N ARG A 133 14.10 -28.71 8.67
CA ARG A 133 14.41 -28.25 7.32
C ARG A 133 14.32 -29.44 6.36
N VAL A 134 13.13 -29.66 5.82
CA VAL A 134 13.03 -30.45 4.61
C VAL A 134 13.73 -29.63 3.52
N LYS A 135 14.79 -30.16 2.88
CA LYS A 135 15.23 -29.64 1.58
C LYS A 135 13.97 -29.70 0.72
N ALA A 136 13.28 -28.57 0.55
CA ALA A 136 12.14 -28.51 -0.34
C ALA A 136 12.68 -29.04 -1.67
N ASN A 137 12.21 -30.21 -2.09
CA ASN A 137 12.44 -30.65 -3.45
C ASN A 137 12.03 -29.48 -4.34
N THR A 138 12.78 -29.23 -5.42
CA THR A 138 12.65 -28.03 -6.27
C THR A 138 11.21 -27.75 -6.76
N SER A 139 10.30 -28.73 -6.64
CA SER A 139 8.88 -28.64 -7.02
C SER A 139 7.94 -28.05 -5.95
N THR A 140 8.25 -28.07 -4.65
CA THR A 140 7.29 -27.63 -3.61
C THR A 140 7.38 -26.13 -3.38
N THR A 141 6.30 -25.41 -3.69
CA THR A 141 6.23 -23.97 -3.46
C THR A 141 5.64 -23.65 -2.08
N PRO A 142 5.94 -22.46 -1.51
CA PRO A 142 5.28 -21.99 -0.29
C PRO A 142 3.75 -21.94 -0.39
N LEU A 143 3.19 -21.76 -1.59
CA LEU A 143 1.74 -21.76 -1.82
C LEU A 143 1.14 -23.14 -1.55
N ASN A 144 1.79 -24.20 -2.04
CA ASN A 144 1.35 -25.58 -1.78
C ASN A 144 1.38 -25.90 -0.28
N VAL A 145 2.40 -25.41 0.42
CA VAL A 145 2.55 -25.56 1.87
C VAL A 145 1.43 -24.84 2.62
N ILE A 146 1.05 -23.62 2.22
CA ILE A 146 -0.09 -22.89 2.82
C ILE A 146 -1.38 -23.70 2.65
N ALA A 147 -1.66 -24.19 1.44
CA ALA A 147 -2.90 -24.92 1.15
C ALA A 147 -3.07 -26.14 2.06
N ILE A 148 -2.06 -27.02 2.10
CA ILE A 148 -2.14 -28.23 2.92
C ILE A 148 -2.03 -27.96 4.42
N ALA A 149 -1.21 -26.99 4.85
CA ALA A 149 -1.08 -26.65 6.26
C ALA A 149 -2.35 -26.01 6.81
N GLN A 150 -3.07 -25.24 5.99
CA GLN A 150 -4.36 -24.68 6.35
C GLN A 150 -5.42 -25.79 6.44
N TYR A 151 -5.43 -26.73 5.49
CA TYR A 151 -6.34 -27.88 5.52
C TYR A 151 -6.12 -28.75 6.77
N LEU A 152 -4.86 -29.08 7.07
CA LEU A 152 -4.49 -29.90 8.23
C LEU A 152 -4.47 -29.10 9.55
N ASP A 153 -4.81 -27.81 9.56
CA ASP A 153 -4.73 -26.93 10.73
C ASP A 153 -3.38 -27.03 11.48
N ILE A 154 -2.31 -26.64 10.77
CA ILE A 154 -0.93 -26.57 11.27
C ILE A 154 -0.46 -25.09 11.24
N PRO A 155 -0.79 -24.27 12.26
CA PRO A 155 -0.67 -22.81 12.17
C PRO A 155 0.76 -22.28 11.98
N HIS A 156 1.77 -22.92 12.57
CA HIS A 156 3.16 -22.47 12.45
C HIS A 156 3.68 -22.59 11.00
N LEU A 157 3.24 -23.64 10.29
CA LEU A 157 3.64 -23.90 8.91
C LEU A 157 2.94 -22.93 7.96
N VAL A 158 1.65 -22.66 8.18
CA VAL A 158 0.89 -21.59 7.48
C VAL A 158 1.59 -20.25 7.66
N CYS A 159 1.96 -19.88 8.90
CA CYS A 159 2.60 -18.60 9.19
C CYS A 159 3.95 -18.48 8.46
N SER A 160 4.83 -19.48 8.61
CA SER A 160 6.17 -19.48 8.00
C SER A 160 6.09 -19.44 6.46
N ALA A 161 5.19 -20.21 5.86
CA ALA A 161 5.03 -20.22 4.41
C ALA A 161 4.45 -18.89 3.91
N THR A 162 3.49 -18.31 4.63
CA THR A 162 2.96 -16.97 4.32
C THR A 162 4.06 -15.91 4.40
N ASP A 163 4.95 -15.96 5.41
CA ASP A 163 6.10 -15.06 5.51
C ASP A 163 7.01 -15.15 4.28
N MET A 164 7.27 -16.36 3.78
CA MET A 164 8.05 -16.56 2.55
C MET A 164 7.38 -15.92 1.34
N VAL A 165 6.05 -16.10 1.19
CA VAL A 165 5.26 -15.53 0.08
C VAL A 165 5.30 -14.00 0.12
N VAL A 166 4.97 -13.39 1.26
CA VAL A 166 4.91 -11.92 1.35
C VAL A 166 6.28 -11.25 1.23
N ASN A 167 7.35 -11.91 1.69
CA ASN A 167 8.72 -11.38 1.55
C ASN A 167 9.29 -11.55 0.13
N ALA A 168 8.79 -12.51 -0.65
CA ALA A 168 9.16 -12.73 -2.05
C ALA A 168 8.26 -11.98 -3.05
N MET A 169 7.38 -11.12 -2.57
CA MET A 169 6.41 -10.41 -3.40
C MET A 169 7.07 -9.33 -4.26
N ASP A 170 6.91 -9.46 -5.57
CA ASP A 170 7.33 -8.49 -6.59
C ASP A 170 6.33 -8.48 -7.77
N PHE A 171 6.61 -7.72 -8.83
CA PHE A 171 5.71 -7.65 -9.99
C PHE A 171 5.65 -8.93 -10.83
N LYS A 172 6.56 -9.90 -10.63
CA LYS A 172 6.49 -11.21 -11.29
C LYS A 172 5.63 -12.18 -10.51
N THR A 173 5.56 -12.04 -9.19
CA THR A 173 4.88 -13.00 -8.31
C THR A 173 3.52 -12.52 -7.78
N VAL A 174 3.28 -11.20 -7.73
CA VAL A 174 2.06 -10.62 -7.14
C VAL A 174 0.77 -11.15 -7.77
N ALA A 175 0.72 -11.34 -9.10
CA ALA A 175 -0.43 -11.88 -9.79
C ALA A 175 -0.73 -13.31 -9.32
N GLN A 176 0.26 -14.20 -9.38
CA GLN A 176 0.12 -15.58 -8.91
C GLN A 176 -0.31 -15.66 -7.44
N PHE A 177 0.31 -14.86 -6.57
CA PHE A 177 0.03 -14.89 -5.13
C PHE A 177 -1.37 -14.39 -4.79
N THR A 178 -1.84 -13.34 -5.46
CA THR A 178 -3.18 -12.79 -5.24
C THR A 178 -4.26 -13.69 -5.83
N SER A 179 -4.03 -14.28 -7.00
CA SER A 179 -4.94 -15.28 -7.58
C SER A 179 -5.04 -16.53 -6.70
N PHE A 180 -3.92 -17.05 -6.20
CA PHE A 180 -3.91 -18.13 -5.21
C PHE A 180 -4.74 -17.79 -3.98
N ALA A 181 -4.52 -16.60 -3.40
CA ALA A 181 -5.19 -16.19 -2.18
C ALA A 181 -6.71 -16.06 -2.35
N LEU A 182 -7.17 -15.61 -3.51
CA LEU A 182 -8.60 -15.41 -3.79
C LEU A 182 -9.33 -16.65 -4.31
N HIS A 183 -8.63 -17.62 -4.91
CA HIS A 183 -9.26 -18.79 -5.53
C HIS A 183 -9.95 -19.69 -4.49
N ASN A 184 -9.21 -20.16 -3.47
CA ASN A 184 -9.72 -21.09 -2.44
C ASN A 184 -9.90 -20.45 -1.06
N ASN A 185 -9.46 -19.20 -0.87
CA ASN A 185 -9.48 -18.47 0.41
C ASN A 185 -8.98 -19.30 1.61
N TYR A 186 -7.66 -19.32 1.82
CA TYR A 186 -6.98 -19.99 2.94
C TYR A 186 -7.04 -19.19 4.25
N GLY A 187 -8.16 -18.50 4.50
CA GLY A 187 -8.39 -17.70 5.71
C GLY A 187 -7.39 -16.55 5.89
N LYS A 188 -6.85 -16.40 7.11
CA LYS A 188 -5.94 -15.29 7.46
C LYS A 188 -4.68 -15.23 6.61
N ALA A 189 -4.22 -16.36 6.06
CA ALA A 189 -3.08 -16.37 5.13
C ALA A 189 -3.43 -15.64 3.83
N SER A 190 -4.59 -15.94 3.25
CA SER A 190 -5.11 -15.25 2.05
C SER A 190 -5.31 -13.76 2.29
N GLU A 191 -5.94 -13.38 3.42
CA GLU A 191 -6.12 -11.97 3.79
C GLU A 191 -4.78 -11.23 3.86
N ARG A 192 -3.80 -11.83 4.54
CA ARG A 192 -2.47 -11.26 4.70
C ARG A 192 -1.73 -11.12 3.37
N ILE A 193 -1.82 -12.11 2.48
CA ILE A 193 -1.22 -12.05 1.14
C ILE A 193 -1.83 -10.88 0.33
N VAL A 194 -3.16 -10.78 0.31
CA VAL A 194 -3.87 -9.73 -0.44
C VAL A 194 -3.56 -8.35 0.14
N ASP A 195 -3.56 -8.18 1.46
CA ASP A 195 -3.24 -6.91 2.10
C ASP A 195 -1.79 -6.49 1.87
N CYS A 196 -0.86 -7.45 1.88
CA CYS A 196 0.53 -7.17 1.53
C CYS A 196 0.68 -6.77 0.06
N ALA A 197 -0.04 -7.43 -0.84
CA ALA A 197 -0.08 -7.08 -2.26
C ALA A 197 -0.62 -5.66 -2.48
N LYS A 198 -1.72 -5.29 -1.80
CA LYS A 198 -2.26 -3.94 -1.85
C LYS A 198 -1.23 -2.90 -1.39
N GLY A 199 -0.52 -3.15 -0.29
CA GLY A 199 0.52 -2.23 0.19
C GLY A 199 1.72 -2.10 -0.75
N PHE A 200 2.16 -3.21 -1.33
CA PHE A 200 3.22 -3.25 -2.34
C PHE A 200 2.81 -2.45 -3.61
N LEU A 201 1.61 -2.71 -4.13
CA LEU A 201 1.06 -2.02 -5.31
C LEU A 201 0.77 -0.54 -5.03
N CYS A 202 0.29 -0.19 -3.83
CA CYS A 202 0.13 1.19 -3.39
C CYS A 202 1.45 1.97 -3.52
N SER A 203 2.58 1.35 -3.19
CA SER A 203 3.88 2.02 -3.13
C SER A 203 4.60 2.08 -4.47
N ASN A 204 4.36 1.12 -5.36
CA ASN A 204 5.19 0.90 -6.55
C ASN A 204 4.40 0.78 -7.87
N GLY A 205 3.08 0.58 -7.80
CA GLY A 205 2.28 0.14 -8.94
C GLY A 205 2.11 1.17 -10.06
N TRP A 206 2.08 2.47 -9.77
CA TRP A 206 2.02 3.48 -10.85
C TRP A 206 3.31 3.52 -11.67
N GLN A 207 4.47 3.35 -11.00
CA GLN A 207 5.78 3.45 -11.64
C GLN A 207 6.17 2.21 -12.45
N SER A 208 5.56 1.06 -12.19
CA SER A 208 5.81 -0.16 -12.95
C SER A 208 5.16 -0.14 -14.34
N GLY A 209 4.25 0.81 -14.60
CA GLY A 209 3.45 0.84 -15.81
C GLY A 209 2.33 -0.21 -15.78
N VAL A 210 1.45 -0.15 -16.78
CA VAL A 210 0.21 -0.94 -16.83
C VAL A 210 0.44 -2.44 -17.09
N LYS A 211 1.51 -2.81 -17.82
CA LYS A 211 1.82 -4.22 -18.13
C LYS A 211 2.08 -5.06 -16.89
N SER A 212 2.75 -4.50 -15.89
CA SER A 212 3.06 -5.21 -14.65
C SER A 212 1.83 -5.53 -13.79
N TRP A 213 0.63 -5.10 -14.20
CA TRP A 213 -0.64 -5.40 -13.52
C TRP A 213 -1.41 -6.54 -14.17
N ASP A 214 -0.88 -7.17 -15.22
CA ASP A 214 -1.52 -8.31 -15.88
C ASP A 214 -1.60 -9.51 -14.94
N GLY A 215 -2.67 -10.29 -15.06
CA GLY A 215 -2.96 -11.44 -14.20
C GLY A 215 -3.33 -11.11 -12.75
N ILE A 216 -3.18 -9.87 -12.29
CA ILE A 216 -3.64 -9.47 -10.94
C ILE A 216 -5.19 -9.41 -10.94
N PRO A 217 -5.88 -10.01 -9.95
CA PRO A 217 -7.34 -9.97 -9.87
C PRO A 217 -7.90 -8.55 -9.81
N VAL A 218 -8.92 -8.25 -10.61
CA VAL A 218 -9.40 -6.86 -10.82
C VAL A 218 -9.90 -6.20 -9.53
N LYS A 219 -10.50 -6.95 -8.62
CA LYS A 219 -10.92 -6.46 -7.30
C LYS A 219 -9.75 -5.95 -6.45
N VAL A 220 -8.57 -6.56 -6.56
CA VAL A 220 -7.35 -6.09 -5.89
C VAL A 220 -6.88 -4.79 -6.53
N ILE A 221 -6.89 -4.72 -7.87
CA ILE A 221 -6.52 -3.52 -8.63
C ILE A 221 -7.42 -2.34 -8.24
N ALA A 222 -8.74 -2.52 -8.35
CA ALA A 222 -9.75 -1.52 -7.99
C ALA A 222 -9.54 -0.97 -6.56
N SER A 223 -9.32 -1.88 -5.58
CA SER A 223 -9.05 -1.50 -4.19
C SER A 223 -7.79 -0.65 -4.05
N VAL A 224 -6.72 -0.94 -4.80
CA VAL A 224 -5.47 -0.14 -4.76
C VAL A 224 -5.68 1.21 -5.42
N LEU A 225 -6.25 1.25 -6.63
CA LEU A 225 -6.41 2.48 -7.41
C LEU A 225 -7.37 3.49 -6.78
N GLY A 226 -8.31 3.02 -5.95
CA GLY A 226 -9.20 3.89 -5.17
C GLY A 226 -8.59 4.42 -3.86
N ALA A 227 -7.48 3.86 -3.39
CA ALA A 227 -6.92 4.17 -2.08
C ALA A 227 -6.20 5.52 -2.04
N ASP A 228 -6.33 6.23 -0.92
CA ASP A 228 -5.63 7.49 -0.64
C ASP A 228 -4.10 7.30 -0.57
N CYS A 229 -3.66 6.10 -0.19
CA CYS A 229 -2.25 5.75 -0.10
C CYS A 229 -1.66 5.19 -1.40
N PHE A 230 -2.40 5.17 -2.52
CA PHE A 230 -1.82 4.82 -3.82
C PHE A 230 -0.91 5.94 -4.32
N PHE A 231 0.35 5.61 -4.59
CA PHE A 231 1.36 6.52 -5.10
C PHE A 231 1.09 6.82 -6.57
N VAL A 232 0.47 7.97 -6.81
CA VAL A 232 0.19 8.52 -8.14
C VAL A 232 0.29 10.05 -8.08
N PRO A 233 0.94 10.72 -9.06
CA PRO A 233 1.29 12.13 -8.89
C PRO A 233 0.10 13.06 -8.72
N SER A 234 -1.00 12.81 -9.45
CA SER A 234 -2.23 13.61 -9.40
C SER A 234 -3.48 12.76 -9.68
N GLU A 235 -4.67 13.34 -9.44
CA GLU A 235 -5.94 12.71 -9.82
C GLU A 235 -6.12 12.57 -11.33
N TRP A 236 -5.49 13.44 -12.12
CA TRP A 236 -5.44 13.27 -13.58
C TRP A 236 -4.68 11.98 -13.93
N ASP A 237 -3.49 11.81 -13.38
CA ASP A 237 -2.67 10.61 -13.61
C ASP A 237 -3.39 9.35 -13.11
N ARG A 238 -4.13 9.44 -12.00
CA ARG A 238 -4.96 8.35 -11.47
C ARG A 238 -6.05 7.95 -12.47
N ALA A 239 -6.81 8.92 -12.99
CA ALA A 239 -7.86 8.68 -13.97
C ALA A 239 -7.30 8.03 -15.25
N ILE A 240 -6.24 8.61 -15.81
CA ILE A 240 -5.60 8.09 -17.03
C ILE A 240 -5.03 6.69 -16.81
N PHE A 241 -4.42 6.42 -15.65
CA PHE A 241 -3.90 5.09 -15.33
C PHE A 241 -5.01 4.04 -15.25
N ILE A 242 -6.14 4.36 -14.60
CA ILE A 242 -7.30 3.46 -14.54
C ILE A 242 -7.87 3.22 -15.95
N ILE A 243 -8.08 4.27 -16.76
CA ILE A 243 -8.59 4.15 -18.14
C ILE A 243 -7.68 3.21 -18.97
N ARG A 244 -6.36 3.37 -18.86
CA ARG A 244 -5.40 2.52 -19.58
C ARG A 244 -5.40 1.08 -19.11
N LEU A 245 -5.63 0.83 -17.82
CA LEU A 245 -5.81 -0.53 -17.31
C LEU A 245 -7.09 -1.16 -17.84
N ILE A 246 -8.20 -0.42 -17.90
CA ILE A 246 -9.47 -0.89 -18.49
C ILE A 246 -9.25 -1.23 -19.97
N GLN A 247 -8.61 -0.33 -20.74
CA GLN A 247 -8.29 -0.56 -22.15
C GLN A 247 -7.41 -1.80 -22.33
N ARG A 248 -6.36 -1.94 -21.53
CA ARG A 248 -5.45 -3.10 -21.58
C ARG A 248 -6.19 -4.41 -21.30
N ARG A 249 -7.06 -4.44 -20.29
CA ARG A 249 -7.85 -5.63 -19.96
C ARG A 249 -8.83 -5.97 -21.07
N LYS A 250 -9.54 -4.99 -21.63
CA LYS A 250 -10.40 -5.20 -22.82
C LYS A 250 -9.62 -5.75 -24.03
N MET A 251 -8.35 -5.36 -24.20
CA MET A 251 -7.50 -5.86 -25.28
C MET A 251 -7.08 -7.32 -25.05
N VAL A 252 -6.66 -7.68 -23.85
CA VAL A 252 -6.26 -9.06 -23.51
C VAL A 252 -7.46 -10.01 -23.54
N SER A 253 -8.61 -9.61 -22.98
CA SER A 253 -9.83 -10.44 -22.99
C SER A 253 -10.41 -10.65 -24.39
N LYS A 254 -10.14 -9.79 -25.38
CA LYS A 254 -10.54 -10.06 -26.77
C LYS A 254 -9.71 -11.14 -27.46
N SER A 255 -8.54 -11.48 -26.91
CA SER A 255 -7.66 -12.51 -27.46
C SER A 255 -7.85 -13.90 -26.84
N GLU A 256 -8.55 -13.99 -25.71
CA GLU A 256 -8.81 -15.22 -24.96
C GLU A 256 -10.35 -15.39 -24.87
N GLU A 257 -10.91 -16.49 -25.37
CA GLU A 257 -12.37 -16.72 -25.48
C GLU A 257 -13.05 -17.01 -24.11
N ASP A 258 -12.83 -16.17 -23.09
CA ASP A 258 -13.32 -16.39 -21.71
C ASP A 258 -14.32 -15.33 -21.23
N GLU A 259 -15.35 -15.80 -20.48
CA GLU A 259 -16.45 -15.04 -19.87
C GLU A 259 -15.98 -14.17 -18.67
N GLU A 260 -15.06 -13.21 -18.88
CA GLU A 260 -14.53 -12.30 -17.83
C GLU A 260 -15.09 -10.86 -17.87
N ASP A 261 -16.24 -10.60 -18.49
CA ASP A 261 -16.81 -9.24 -18.55
C ASP A 261 -17.23 -8.69 -17.17
N ASP A 262 -17.58 -9.56 -16.20
CA ASP A 262 -17.98 -9.17 -14.84
C ASP A 262 -16.84 -8.54 -14.02
N ASP A 263 -15.58 -8.71 -14.44
CA ASP A 263 -14.42 -8.25 -13.67
C ASP A 263 -14.10 -6.76 -13.89
N LEU A 264 -14.46 -6.16 -15.04
CA LEU A 264 -14.13 -4.76 -15.36
C LEU A 264 -14.98 -3.74 -14.61
N GLU A 265 -16.18 -4.11 -14.20
CA GLU A 265 -17.12 -3.21 -13.50
C GLU A 265 -16.47 -2.59 -12.25
N ALA A 266 -15.65 -3.34 -11.52
CA ALA A 266 -14.93 -2.82 -10.35
C ALA A 266 -13.96 -1.68 -10.70
N LEU A 267 -13.33 -1.69 -11.89
CA LEU A 267 -12.46 -0.60 -12.35
C LEU A 267 -13.28 0.61 -12.80
N PHE A 268 -14.38 0.39 -13.52
CA PHE A 268 -15.31 1.46 -13.91
C PHE A 268 -15.89 2.17 -12.69
N GLN A 269 -16.33 1.41 -11.68
CA GLN A 269 -16.79 1.96 -10.41
C GLN A 269 -15.68 2.70 -9.68
N THR A 270 -14.45 2.20 -9.69
CA THR A 270 -13.31 2.90 -9.08
C THR A 270 -13.03 4.22 -9.77
N LEU A 271 -13.06 4.25 -11.10
CA LEU A 271 -12.88 5.46 -11.89
C LEU A 271 -13.95 6.51 -11.54
N ASN A 272 -15.22 6.11 -11.52
CA ASN A 272 -16.34 7.02 -11.33
C ASN A 272 -16.59 7.44 -9.88
N ASN A 273 -16.23 6.60 -8.90
CA ASN A 273 -16.57 6.85 -7.49
C ASN A 273 -15.37 7.20 -6.60
N LYS A 274 -14.13 6.88 -7.01
CA LYS A 274 -12.93 7.02 -6.17
C LYS A 274 -11.90 8.03 -6.67
N VAL A 275 -12.11 8.66 -7.83
CA VAL A 275 -11.27 9.75 -8.35
C VAL A 275 -11.89 11.11 -8.01
N TYR A 276 -11.08 12.05 -7.53
CA TYR A 276 -11.54 13.37 -7.06
C TYR A 276 -11.40 14.44 -8.15
N TYR A 277 -12.28 14.36 -9.14
CA TYR A 277 -12.25 15.22 -10.33
C TYR A 277 -12.42 16.71 -10.04
N CYS A 278 -12.97 17.12 -8.89
CA CYS A 278 -13.19 18.53 -8.55
C CYS A 278 -11.88 19.35 -8.47
N HIS A 279 -10.74 18.67 -8.35
CA HIS A 279 -9.42 19.29 -8.30
C HIS A 279 -8.75 19.45 -9.67
N LEU A 280 -9.37 18.95 -10.75
CA LEU A 280 -8.86 19.08 -12.11
C LEU A 280 -9.17 20.44 -12.73
N THR A 281 -8.41 20.83 -13.76
CA THR A 281 -8.70 22.04 -14.55
C THR A 281 -9.94 21.82 -15.42
N ALA A 282 -10.58 22.91 -15.87
CA ALA A 282 -11.74 22.79 -16.77
C ALA A 282 -11.35 22.12 -18.10
N GLU A 283 -10.13 22.39 -18.59
CA GLU A 283 -9.57 21.75 -19.78
C GLU A 283 -9.39 20.24 -19.58
N GLN A 284 -8.88 19.81 -18.42
CA GLN A 284 -8.75 18.39 -18.08
C GLN A 284 -10.11 17.70 -18.00
N LEU A 285 -11.12 18.33 -17.37
CA LEU A 285 -12.47 17.77 -17.31
C LEU A 285 -13.08 17.61 -18.71
N HIS A 286 -12.92 18.61 -19.57
CA HIS A 286 -13.40 18.54 -20.95
C HIS A 286 -12.69 17.45 -21.76
N LYS A 287 -11.38 17.29 -21.57
CA LYS A 287 -10.61 16.19 -22.19
C LYS A 287 -11.14 14.83 -21.74
N LEU A 288 -11.44 14.65 -20.45
CA LEU A 288 -12.00 13.40 -19.91
C LEU A 288 -13.42 13.12 -20.42
N GLU A 289 -14.26 14.15 -20.58
CA GLU A 289 -15.60 14.02 -21.15
C GLU A 289 -15.56 13.49 -22.59
N GLY A 290 -14.52 13.84 -23.35
CA GLY A 290 -14.32 13.34 -24.72
C GLY A 290 -13.72 11.92 -24.81
N MET A 291 -13.33 11.30 -23.69
CA MET A 291 -12.76 9.94 -23.69
C MET A 291 -13.86 8.89 -23.61
N VAL A 292 -14.03 8.16 -24.72
CA VAL A 292 -15.00 7.08 -24.87
C VAL A 292 -14.29 5.76 -25.18
N ASP A 293 -14.95 4.65 -24.92
CA ASP A 293 -14.44 3.33 -25.25
C ASP A 293 -14.71 2.95 -26.72
N GLY A 294 -14.38 1.70 -27.10
CA GLY A 294 -14.54 1.22 -28.49
C GLY A 294 -15.98 1.14 -28.98
N GLU A 295 -16.97 1.24 -28.08
CA GLU A 295 -18.41 1.27 -28.40
C GLU A 295 -18.96 2.71 -28.44
N GLY A 296 -18.12 3.69 -28.08
CA GLY A 296 -18.51 5.09 -27.98
C GLY A 296 -19.13 5.46 -26.63
N GLU A 297 -19.13 4.55 -25.66
CA GLU A 297 -19.61 4.81 -24.31
C GLU A 297 -18.54 5.55 -23.50
N PRO A 298 -18.92 6.57 -22.70
CA PRO A 298 -17.96 7.35 -21.94
C PRO A 298 -17.34 6.52 -20.81
N PHE A 299 -16.02 6.61 -20.64
CA PHE A 299 -15.34 5.95 -19.51
C PHE A 299 -15.80 6.51 -18.16
N ILE A 300 -16.12 7.81 -18.13
CA ILE A 300 -16.55 8.54 -16.95
C ILE A 300 -17.94 9.08 -17.21
N TYR A 301 -18.88 8.81 -16.31
CA TYR A 301 -20.24 9.26 -16.48
C TYR A 301 -20.32 10.81 -16.50
N PRO A 302 -21.05 11.42 -17.44
CA PRO A 302 -21.13 12.87 -17.55
C PRO A 302 -21.59 13.57 -16.26
N GLU A 303 -22.47 12.95 -15.47
CA GLU A 303 -22.91 13.46 -14.17
C GLU A 303 -21.77 13.55 -13.15
N VAL A 304 -20.79 12.64 -13.18
CA VAL A 304 -19.64 12.66 -12.28
C VAL A 304 -18.80 13.91 -12.55
N LEU A 305 -18.51 14.19 -13.82
CA LEU A 305 -17.75 15.37 -14.24
C LEU A 305 -18.52 16.68 -13.96
N ARG A 306 -19.84 16.70 -14.18
CA ARG A 306 -20.70 17.85 -13.85
C ARG A 306 -20.74 18.11 -12.34
N ASN A 307 -20.89 17.08 -11.53
CA ASN A 307 -20.87 17.18 -10.07
C ASN A 307 -19.50 17.66 -9.57
N ALA A 308 -18.42 17.19 -10.16
CA ALA A 308 -17.07 17.66 -9.86
C ALA A 308 -16.88 19.16 -10.16
N LEU A 309 -17.43 19.62 -11.30
CA LEU A 309 -17.44 21.05 -11.62
C LEU A 309 -18.25 21.85 -10.59
N TRP A 310 -19.39 21.35 -10.15
CA TRP A 310 -20.18 21.99 -9.10
C TRP A 310 -19.45 22.07 -7.75
N GLN A 311 -18.81 20.98 -7.33
CA GLN A 311 -17.99 20.96 -6.11
C GLN A 311 -16.84 21.97 -6.20
N LYS A 312 -16.19 22.06 -7.37
CA LYS A 312 -15.14 23.04 -7.63
C LYS A 312 -15.66 24.47 -7.47
N VAL A 313 -16.74 24.83 -8.17
CA VAL A 313 -17.34 26.16 -8.09
C VAL A 313 -17.81 26.47 -6.67
N HIS A 314 -18.35 25.48 -5.96
CA HIS A 314 -18.75 25.64 -4.55
C HIS A 314 -17.56 25.99 -3.66
N LEU A 315 -16.44 25.25 -3.76
CA LEU A 315 -15.22 25.53 -3.00
C LEU A 315 -14.67 26.92 -3.35
N GLN A 316 -14.66 27.27 -4.64
CA GLN A 316 -14.25 28.60 -5.11
C GLN A 316 -15.09 29.72 -4.50
N GLY A 317 -16.42 29.58 -4.55
CA GLY A 317 -17.34 30.53 -3.96
C GLY A 317 -17.16 30.65 -2.45
N LYS A 318 -16.93 29.53 -1.74
CA LYS A 318 -16.64 29.53 -0.30
C LYS A 318 -15.37 30.29 0.05
N VAL A 319 -14.30 30.11 -0.73
CA VAL A 319 -13.04 30.85 -0.51
C VAL A 319 -13.20 32.33 -0.85
N ALA A 320 -13.77 32.65 -2.02
CA ALA A 320 -13.92 34.03 -2.48
C ALA A 320 -14.89 34.87 -1.63
N SER A 321 -15.85 34.25 -0.96
CA SER A 321 -16.82 34.92 -0.08
C SER A 321 -16.42 34.89 1.41
N ALA A 322 -15.32 34.23 1.77
CA ALA A 322 -14.90 34.15 3.15
C ALA A 322 -14.40 35.52 3.66
N ASP A 323 -14.77 35.87 4.90
CA ASP A 323 -14.19 37.04 5.56
C ASP A 323 -12.69 36.82 5.80
N ASN A 324 -11.87 37.83 5.54
CA ASN A 324 -10.41 37.79 5.68
C ASN A 324 -9.95 37.47 7.11
N LYS A 325 -10.83 37.67 8.11
CA LYS A 325 -10.59 37.32 9.52
C LYS A 325 -11.08 35.93 9.90
N SER A 326 -11.90 35.28 9.06
CA SER A 326 -12.34 33.91 9.29
C SER A 326 -11.15 32.95 9.28
N GLN A 327 -11.21 31.94 10.12
CA GLN A 327 -10.18 30.89 10.20
C GLN A 327 -10.61 29.62 9.46
N GLU A 328 -11.92 29.43 9.27
CA GLU A 328 -12.52 28.25 8.66
C GLU A 328 -13.38 28.65 7.45
N LEU A 329 -13.58 27.72 6.52
CA LEU A 329 -14.46 27.86 5.36
C LEU A 329 -15.88 27.35 5.65
N GLY A 330 -16.09 26.68 6.79
CA GLY A 330 -17.38 26.09 7.15
C GLY A 330 -17.74 24.95 6.20
N LEU A 331 -16.76 24.09 5.91
CA LEU A 331 -16.90 22.85 5.14
C LEU A 331 -17.05 21.63 6.07
N SER A 332 -16.63 21.75 7.32
CA SER A 332 -16.79 20.72 8.34
C SER A 332 -18.25 20.62 8.83
N VAL A 333 -18.76 19.39 8.88
CA VAL A 333 -20.10 19.04 9.36
C VAL A 333 -19.98 17.82 10.29
N THR A 334 -20.69 17.86 11.41
CA THR A 334 -20.83 16.70 12.29
C THR A 334 -21.94 15.78 11.76
N SER A 335 -21.65 14.49 11.62
CA SER A 335 -22.56 13.48 11.09
C SER A 335 -22.64 12.28 12.02
N ASP A 336 -23.84 11.74 12.20
CA ASP A 336 -24.05 10.44 12.86
C ASP A 336 -23.79 9.26 11.89
N ILE A 337 -23.70 9.55 10.59
CA ILE A 337 -23.41 8.57 9.53
C ILE A 337 -21.90 8.62 9.21
N ALA A 338 -21.26 7.45 9.17
CA ALA A 338 -19.86 7.32 8.79
C ALA A 338 -19.63 7.79 7.34
N PRO A 339 -18.48 8.43 7.04
CA PRO A 339 -18.18 8.89 5.69
C PRO A 339 -18.09 7.71 4.71
N ASP A 340 -18.76 7.84 3.57
CA ASP A 340 -18.81 6.84 2.50
C ASP A 340 -17.63 6.93 1.52
N GLY A 341 -16.88 8.05 1.55
CA GLY A 341 -15.80 8.34 0.61
C GLY A 341 -16.28 8.61 -0.82
N VAL A 342 -17.57 8.91 -1.01
CA VAL A 342 -18.20 9.22 -2.30
C VAL A 342 -18.94 10.56 -2.24
N THR A 343 -19.78 10.74 -1.21
CA THR A 343 -20.51 11.98 -0.97
C THR A 343 -20.01 12.74 0.26
N SER A 344 -19.24 12.06 1.10
CA SER A 344 -18.69 12.60 2.34
C SER A 344 -17.32 12.01 2.64
N TRP A 345 -16.43 12.86 3.12
CA TRP A 345 -15.05 12.49 3.45
C TRP A 345 -14.76 12.79 4.89
N PHE A 346 -13.97 11.90 5.48
CA PHE A 346 -13.54 11.96 6.85
C PHE A 346 -12.61 13.16 7.13
N ILE A 347 -12.83 13.85 8.25
CA ILE A 347 -11.91 14.87 8.80
C ILE A 347 -11.28 14.32 10.09
N PRO A 348 -9.94 14.29 10.21
CA PRO A 348 -9.30 13.75 11.40
C PRO A 348 -9.55 14.56 12.67
N SER A 349 -9.77 13.83 13.78
CA SER A 349 -10.10 14.38 15.10
C SER A 349 -8.94 14.41 16.10
N LYS A 350 -7.82 13.74 15.80
CA LYS A 350 -6.60 13.74 16.63
C LYS A 350 -5.34 13.64 15.77
N ASN A 351 -4.20 14.08 16.32
CA ASN A 351 -2.89 13.87 15.68
C ASN A 351 -2.38 12.47 16.02
N GLU A 352 -1.94 11.70 15.02
CA GLU A 352 -1.45 10.34 15.25
C GLU A 352 -0.42 9.91 14.20
N THR A 353 0.41 8.93 14.58
CA THR A 353 1.30 8.21 13.68
C THR A 353 0.93 6.73 13.71
N LEU A 354 0.55 6.17 12.57
CA LEU A 354 0.15 4.77 12.42
C LEU A 354 1.13 4.02 11.51
N TYR A 355 1.15 2.69 11.64
CA TYR A 355 1.97 1.79 10.84
C TYR A 355 1.20 0.52 10.48
N GLY A 356 1.27 0.09 9.23
CA GLY A 356 0.66 -1.16 8.80
C GLY A 356 0.44 -1.23 7.28
N THR A 357 -0.23 -2.28 6.83
CA THR A 357 -0.76 -2.38 5.47
C THR A 357 -1.89 -1.35 5.26
N PRO A 358 -2.26 -1.04 4.01
CA PRO A 358 -3.39 -0.14 3.73
C PRO A 358 -4.67 -0.49 4.49
N ALA A 359 -5.04 -1.78 4.55
CA ALA A 359 -6.24 -2.24 5.25
C ALA A 359 -6.17 -1.97 6.76
N VAL A 360 -5.03 -2.28 7.40
CA VAL A 360 -4.81 -2.00 8.83
C VAL A 360 -4.87 -0.51 9.13
N LEU A 361 -4.31 0.32 8.25
CA LEU A 361 -4.38 1.78 8.41
C LEU A 361 -5.82 2.27 8.29
N GLU A 362 -6.57 1.80 7.29
CA GLU A 362 -7.95 2.20 7.08
C GLU A 362 -8.86 1.80 8.26
N SER A 363 -8.75 0.57 8.76
CA SER A 363 -9.52 0.11 9.93
C SER A 363 -9.17 0.91 11.18
N THR A 364 -7.87 1.10 11.45
CA THR A 364 -7.41 1.86 12.61
C THR A 364 -7.89 3.30 12.56
N ILE A 365 -7.87 3.96 11.39
CA ILE A 365 -8.38 5.32 11.23
C ILE A 365 -9.88 5.38 11.53
N LYS A 366 -10.67 4.44 10.98
CA LYS A 366 -12.12 4.37 11.19
C LYS A 366 -12.50 4.14 12.65
N GLU A 367 -11.72 3.37 13.39
CA GLU A 367 -11.96 3.09 14.81
C GLU A 367 -11.54 4.25 15.71
N THR A 368 -10.35 4.80 15.48
CA THR A 368 -9.70 5.71 16.43
C THR A 368 -10.17 7.17 16.34
N HIS A 369 -10.85 7.54 15.27
CA HIS A 369 -11.28 8.92 15.04
C HIS A 369 -12.79 9.17 15.18
N GLN A 370 -13.49 8.20 15.76
CA GLN A 370 -14.88 8.34 16.19
C GLN A 370 -15.00 9.33 17.36
N ILE A 371 -16.05 10.16 17.34
CA ILE A 371 -16.39 11.06 18.46
C ILE A 371 -17.46 10.35 19.30
N ILE A 372 -17.12 10.05 20.56
CA ILE A 372 -18.04 9.40 21.50
C ILE A 372 -18.65 10.46 22.42
N LYS A 373 -19.97 10.70 22.32
CA LYS A 373 -20.67 11.77 23.07
C LYS A 373 -20.61 11.63 24.59
N ASN A 374 -20.39 10.43 25.11
CA ASN A 374 -20.56 10.11 26.54
C ASN A 374 -19.27 10.05 27.36
N LEU A 375 -18.12 10.48 26.81
CA LEU A 375 -16.90 10.64 27.63
C LEU A 375 -16.80 12.08 28.15
N PRO A 376 -16.74 12.30 29.47
CA PRO A 376 -16.43 13.62 30.03
C PRO A 376 -15.09 14.11 29.49
N SER A 377 -15.06 15.33 28.93
CA SER A 377 -13.82 15.96 28.47
C SER A 377 -12.81 16.03 29.61
N GLY A 378 -11.75 15.22 29.53
CA GLY A 378 -10.59 15.33 30.41
C GLY A 378 -10.12 13.99 30.98
N LYS A 379 -9.57 13.12 30.13
CA LYS A 379 -8.46 12.19 30.41
C LYS A 379 -8.24 11.30 29.17
N THR A 380 -7.32 11.69 28.31
CA THR A 380 -6.76 10.81 27.28
C THR A 380 -5.42 10.28 27.79
N THR A 381 -5.40 9.05 28.27
CA THR A 381 -4.27 8.08 28.23
C THR A 381 -4.58 6.94 29.19
N GLU A 382 -5.15 5.84 28.69
CA GLU A 382 -4.95 4.54 29.33
C GLU A 382 -4.33 3.60 28.29
N LYS A 383 -3.10 3.18 28.61
CA LYS A 383 -2.38 2.12 27.92
C LYS A 383 -3.12 0.82 28.24
N HIS A 384 -3.62 0.13 27.22
CA HIS A 384 -4.02 -1.26 27.36
C HIS A 384 -2.78 -2.14 27.59
N THR A 385 -2.53 -2.51 28.83
CA THR A 385 -1.75 -3.72 29.17
C THR A 385 -2.74 -4.87 29.32
N ASN A 386 -2.56 -5.91 28.52
CA ASN A 386 -3.30 -7.16 28.62
C ASN A 386 -2.83 -7.94 29.84
N ASP A 387 -3.71 -8.15 30.81
CA ASP A 387 -3.64 -9.27 31.75
C ASP A 387 -5.06 -9.76 32.01
N GLY A 388 -5.30 -11.04 31.69
CA GLY A 388 -6.60 -11.67 31.81
C GLY A 388 -6.83 -12.25 33.20
N VAL A 389 -8.04 -12.05 33.75
CA VAL A 389 -8.73 -13.00 34.64
C VAL A 389 -10.24 -12.83 34.45
N SER A 390 -10.92 -13.96 34.35
CA SER A 390 -12.36 -14.13 34.22
C SER A 390 -13.14 -13.77 35.50
N SER A 391 -14.33 -13.17 35.34
CA SER A 391 -15.49 -13.50 36.19
C SER A 391 -16.80 -13.07 35.53
N SER A 392 -17.81 -13.91 35.74
CA SER A 392 -19.15 -13.91 35.19
C SER A 392 -20.13 -12.98 35.91
N ALA A 393 -21.13 -12.50 35.16
CA ALA A 393 -22.57 -12.38 35.49
C ALA A 393 -23.20 -10.97 35.36
N GLU A 394 -24.28 -10.97 34.57
CA GLU A 394 -25.51 -10.16 34.64
C GLU A 394 -25.56 -8.69 34.15
N SER A 395 -26.18 -8.58 32.96
CA SER A 395 -27.05 -7.52 32.44
C SER A 395 -27.17 -6.20 33.21
N THR A 396 -26.65 -5.14 32.61
CA THR A 396 -27.32 -3.83 32.58
C THR A 396 -27.22 -3.31 31.16
N ALA A 397 -28.34 -2.85 30.58
CA ALA A 397 -28.39 -2.33 29.21
C ALA A 397 -27.26 -1.33 28.98
N ALA A 398 -26.29 -1.70 28.14
CA ALA A 398 -25.18 -0.84 27.76
C ALA A 398 -25.79 0.43 27.15
N SER A 399 -25.52 1.58 27.79
CA SER A 399 -25.75 2.88 27.17
C SER A 399 -25.04 2.87 25.83
N VAL A 400 -25.79 2.81 24.73
CA VAL A 400 -25.22 2.88 23.38
C VAL A 400 -24.55 4.24 23.28
N SER A 401 -23.22 4.23 23.33
CA SER A 401 -22.41 5.41 23.04
C SER A 401 -22.73 5.86 21.62
N GLU A 402 -23.42 6.99 21.48
CA GLU A 402 -23.68 7.58 20.15
C GLU A 402 -22.34 8.01 19.55
N VAL A 403 -21.97 7.35 18.45
CA VAL A 403 -20.76 7.63 17.66
C VAL A 403 -21.06 8.71 16.63
N GLN A 404 -20.22 9.74 16.58
CA GLN A 404 -20.27 10.80 15.58
C GLN A 404 -18.96 10.93 14.81
N TYR A 405 -19.04 11.56 13.65
CA TYR A 405 -17.93 11.79 12.73
C TYR A 405 -17.86 13.27 12.35
N GLN A 406 -16.64 13.80 12.20
CA GLN A 406 -16.42 15.04 11.47
C GLN A 406 -16.21 14.71 9.99
N VAL A 407 -17.03 15.32 9.13
CA VAL A 407 -17.01 15.06 7.69
C VAL A 407 -17.05 16.35 6.88
N THR A 408 -16.59 16.28 5.64
CA THR A 408 -16.77 17.34 4.62
C THR A 408 -17.52 16.78 3.42
N LYS A 409 -18.20 17.65 2.67
CA LYS A 409 -18.86 17.34 1.39
C LYS A 409 -18.00 17.68 0.17
N ILE A 410 -16.78 18.17 0.39
CA ILE A 410 -15.79 18.44 -0.65
C ILE A 410 -14.66 17.40 -0.52
N PRO A 411 -14.35 16.64 -1.58
CA PRO A 411 -13.24 15.70 -1.54
C PRO A 411 -11.93 16.40 -1.17
N PRO A 412 -11.07 15.78 -0.34
CA PRO A 412 -9.76 16.33 -0.05
C PRO A 412 -8.88 16.32 -1.31
N PHE A 413 -7.90 17.20 -1.35
CA PHE A 413 -6.92 17.28 -2.43
C PHE A 413 -5.83 16.21 -2.23
N ARG A 414 -5.69 15.31 -3.21
CA ARG A 414 -4.71 14.22 -3.19
C ARG A 414 -3.61 14.42 -4.21
N PHE A 415 -2.37 14.19 -3.81
CA PHE A 415 -1.21 14.23 -4.69
C PHE A 415 -0.06 13.39 -4.12
N SER A 416 0.87 12.99 -4.98
CA SER A 416 2.08 12.28 -4.56
C SER A 416 3.36 12.98 -4.99
N ILE A 417 4.40 12.87 -4.16
CA ILE A 417 5.72 13.48 -4.37
C ILE A 417 6.80 12.45 -4.07
N ALA A 418 7.82 12.39 -4.92
CA ALA A 418 9.03 11.62 -4.69
C ALA A 418 10.24 12.54 -4.63
N PHE A 419 11.01 12.44 -3.54
CA PHE A 419 12.30 13.12 -3.40
C PHE A 419 13.43 12.20 -3.81
N SER A 420 14.35 12.72 -4.63
CA SER A 420 15.61 12.05 -4.98
C SER A 420 16.79 12.66 -4.22
N GLY A 421 17.94 11.97 -4.23
CA GLY A 421 19.16 12.49 -3.59
C GLY A 421 19.07 12.57 -2.06
N VAL A 422 18.21 11.75 -1.43
CA VAL A 422 17.97 11.78 0.02
C VAL A 422 19.24 11.48 0.82
N SER A 423 20.15 10.67 0.26
CA SER A 423 21.47 10.37 0.82
C SER A 423 22.41 11.58 0.88
N GLU A 424 22.23 12.54 -0.04
CA GLU A 424 23.05 13.75 -0.17
C GLU A 424 22.50 14.92 0.64
N LEU A 425 21.39 14.70 1.38
CA LEU A 425 20.73 15.76 2.12
C LEU A 425 21.62 16.24 3.28
N GLU A 426 22.01 17.51 3.21
CA GLU A 426 22.68 18.21 4.30
C GLU A 426 21.76 18.39 5.51
N ALA A 427 22.34 18.35 6.70
CA ALA A 427 21.61 18.60 7.93
C ALA A 427 21.03 20.03 7.94
N ASP A 428 19.81 20.15 8.45
CA ASP A 428 19.04 21.38 8.62
C ASP A 428 18.74 22.16 7.33
N LYS A 429 19.06 21.61 6.15
CA LYS A 429 18.64 22.16 4.85
C LYS A 429 17.26 21.66 4.44
N ARG A 430 16.44 22.58 3.94
CA ARG A 430 15.09 22.29 3.43
C ARG A 430 15.15 22.03 1.94
N VAL A 431 14.60 20.92 1.50
CA VAL A 431 14.38 20.60 0.08
C VAL A 431 12.88 20.63 -0.19
N TYR A 432 12.44 21.61 -0.96
CA TYR A 432 11.05 21.81 -1.33
C TYR A 432 10.72 21.05 -2.62
N ALA A 433 9.57 20.41 -2.64
CA ALA A 433 8.95 19.91 -3.86
C ALA A 433 8.20 21.03 -4.61
N LYS A 434 7.62 20.67 -5.75
CA LYS A 434 6.80 21.58 -6.57
C LYS A 434 5.69 22.25 -5.75
N THR A 435 5.43 23.51 -6.09
CA THR A 435 4.30 24.28 -5.54
C THR A 435 3.00 23.81 -6.18
N LEU A 436 2.00 23.52 -5.35
CA LEU A 436 0.66 23.11 -5.77
C LEU A 436 -0.36 24.17 -5.36
N TRP A 437 -1.40 24.34 -6.16
CA TRP A 437 -2.50 25.25 -5.86
C TRP A 437 -3.70 24.48 -5.32
N TYR A 438 -4.19 24.88 -4.15
CA TYR A 438 -5.37 24.27 -3.54
C TYR A 438 -6.14 25.29 -2.68
N ALA A 439 -7.46 25.35 -2.87
CA ALA A 439 -8.39 26.19 -2.11
C ALA A 439 -7.92 27.66 -1.96
N GLY A 440 -7.44 28.26 -3.05
CA GLY A 440 -6.97 29.65 -3.08
C GLY A 440 -5.59 29.89 -2.47
N SER A 441 -4.86 28.86 -2.06
CA SER A 441 -3.52 28.98 -1.47
C SER A 441 -2.49 28.12 -2.21
N TYR A 442 -1.23 28.53 -2.12
CA TYR A 442 -0.08 27.75 -2.58
C TYR A 442 0.42 26.83 -1.46
N TRP A 443 0.67 25.57 -1.80
CA TRP A 443 1.11 24.53 -0.87
C TRP A 443 2.32 23.80 -1.41
N ASN A 444 3.29 23.52 -0.55
CA ASN A 444 4.47 22.75 -0.88
C ASN A 444 4.75 21.73 0.22
N LEU A 445 5.20 20.55 -0.19
CA LEU A 445 5.82 19.59 0.71
C LEU A 445 7.33 19.85 0.72
N TYR A 446 7.97 19.79 1.90
CA TYR A 446 9.43 19.76 1.97
C TYR A 446 9.92 18.73 2.96
N ILE A 447 11.13 18.25 2.72
CA ILE A 447 11.87 17.39 3.64
C ILE A 447 13.06 18.11 4.23
N GLN A 448 13.47 17.67 5.42
CA GLN A 448 14.63 18.20 6.13
C GLN A 448 15.26 17.10 6.98
N LYS A 449 16.57 16.89 6.83
CA LYS A 449 17.36 16.02 7.73
C LYS A 449 17.71 16.81 8.98
N ILE A 450 17.29 16.33 10.15
CA ILE A 450 17.40 17.06 11.42
C ILE A 450 18.26 16.27 12.40
N ARG A 451 19.15 16.96 13.11
CA ARG A 451 19.97 16.37 14.18
C ARG A 451 19.09 15.98 15.38
N HIS A 452 19.29 14.78 15.90
CA HIS A 452 18.57 14.22 17.04
C HIS A 452 19.57 13.67 18.08
N ARG A 453 19.13 13.40 19.32
CA ARG A 453 19.99 12.94 20.43
C ARG A 453 20.79 11.66 20.14
N LYS A 454 20.34 10.83 19.21
CA LYS A 454 20.93 9.55 18.81
C LYS A 454 21.18 9.47 17.29
N GLY A 455 21.68 10.54 16.68
CA GLY A 455 21.98 10.61 15.24
C GLY A 455 21.07 11.56 14.48
N TYR A 456 20.47 11.11 13.38
CA TYR A 456 19.65 11.95 12.49
C TYR A 456 18.24 11.40 12.33
N GLN A 457 17.28 12.29 12.10
CA GLN A 457 15.91 11.94 11.74
C GLN A 457 15.49 12.72 10.50
N MET A 458 14.62 12.10 9.70
CA MET A 458 13.98 12.79 8.60
C MET A 458 12.76 13.55 9.14
N GLY A 459 12.52 14.75 8.60
CA GLY A 459 11.32 15.53 8.82
C GLY A 459 10.59 15.76 7.50
N VAL A 460 9.26 15.71 7.53
CA VAL A 460 8.37 16.02 6.40
C VAL A 460 7.35 17.06 6.84
N TYR A 461 7.14 18.07 6.02
CA TYR A 461 6.33 19.24 6.38
C TYR A 461 5.48 19.74 5.22
N ILE A 462 4.23 20.08 5.53
CA ILE A 462 3.36 20.86 4.66
C ILE A 462 3.61 22.34 4.95
N HIS A 463 3.74 23.13 3.89
CA HIS A 463 4.02 24.56 3.93
C HIS A 463 2.99 25.33 3.11
N ARG A 464 2.34 26.33 3.72
CA ARG A 464 1.50 27.30 2.99
C ARG A 464 2.41 28.39 2.44
N ALA A 465 2.73 28.35 1.16
CA ALA A 465 3.62 29.32 0.53
C ALA A 465 2.93 30.68 0.32
N SER A 466 3.71 31.76 0.33
CA SER A 466 3.20 33.11 0.09
C SER A 466 3.01 33.45 -1.39
N SER A 467 3.63 32.69 -2.28
CA SER A 467 3.51 32.87 -3.74
C SER A 467 3.80 31.55 -4.45
N CYS A 468 3.49 31.50 -5.76
CA CYS A 468 3.79 30.35 -6.61
C CYS A 468 5.31 30.10 -6.72
N ALA A 469 6.11 31.16 -6.64
CA ALA A 469 7.54 31.10 -6.83
C ALA A 469 8.21 30.26 -5.73
N PRO A 470 9.17 29.37 -6.09
CA PRO A 470 9.87 28.58 -5.10
C PRO A 470 10.58 29.49 -4.08
N SER A 471 10.57 29.08 -2.81
CA SER A 471 11.21 29.85 -1.73
C SER A 471 12.67 30.10 -2.09
N ARG A 472 13.08 31.39 -2.13
CA ARG A 472 14.46 31.82 -2.45
C ARG A 472 15.54 31.20 -1.54
N SER A 473 15.15 30.60 -0.42
CA SER A 473 16.05 30.04 0.60
C SER A 473 16.19 28.51 0.57
N GLY A 474 15.32 27.80 -0.16
CA GLY A 474 15.25 26.34 -0.15
C GLY A 474 15.86 25.72 -1.41
N LEU A 475 16.41 24.51 -1.27
CA LEU A 475 16.77 23.70 -2.44
C LEU A 475 15.49 23.16 -3.08
N LEU A 476 15.48 23.04 -4.40
CA LEU A 476 14.36 22.44 -5.13
C LEU A 476 14.65 20.99 -5.43
N ASN A 477 13.67 20.13 -5.16
CA ASN A 477 13.68 18.75 -5.59
C ASN A 477 13.70 18.70 -7.12
N LYS A 478 14.53 17.83 -7.70
CA LYS A 478 14.41 17.51 -9.12
C LYS A 478 13.16 16.63 -9.27
N ASP A 479 12.22 17.04 -10.11
CA ASP A 479 11.07 16.18 -10.42
C ASP A 479 11.57 14.91 -11.09
N VAL A 480 11.41 13.79 -10.39
CA VAL A 480 11.86 12.44 -10.84
C VAL A 480 10.73 11.65 -11.47
N LEU A 481 9.51 12.17 -11.38
CA LEU A 481 8.32 11.57 -11.96
C LEU A 481 8.17 12.11 -13.38
N ASP A 482 8.66 11.36 -14.36
CA ASP A 482 8.50 11.67 -15.78
C ASP A 482 7.15 11.12 -16.28
N PRO A 483 6.23 11.97 -16.79
CA PRO A 483 5.00 11.52 -17.43
C PRO A 483 5.23 10.57 -18.60
N SER A 484 6.42 10.59 -19.23
CA SER A 484 6.82 9.65 -20.27
C SER A 484 6.89 8.19 -19.79
N MET A 485 6.89 7.93 -18.47
CA MET A 485 6.80 6.57 -17.93
C MET A 485 5.43 5.91 -18.15
N LEU A 486 4.40 6.70 -18.42
CA LEU A 486 3.13 6.17 -18.95
C LEU A 486 3.27 5.84 -20.46
N VAL A 487 4.31 6.35 -21.12
CA VAL A 487 4.48 6.46 -22.57
C VAL A 487 5.74 5.69 -23.02
N ASN A 488 6.04 4.53 -22.43
CA ASN A 488 6.87 3.56 -23.15
C ASN A 488 6.04 3.06 -24.35
N ILE A 489 6.10 3.83 -25.43
CA ILE A 489 5.45 3.61 -26.74
C ILE A 489 5.91 2.29 -27.37
N ASP A 490 7.08 1.78 -26.98
CA ASP A 490 7.59 0.50 -27.47
C ASP A 490 6.68 -0.69 -27.11
N ASP A 491 5.82 -0.52 -26.12
CA ASP A 491 4.93 -1.55 -25.61
C ASP A 491 3.58 -1.64 -26.34
N LEU A 492 3.29 -0.72 -27.27
CA LEU A 492 2.10 -0.68 -28.15
C LEU A 492 2.41 -0.91 -29.64
N ASN A 493 3.69 -1.04 -30.03
CA ASN A 493 4.09 -1.27 -31.42
C ASN A 493 3.67 -2.66 -31.97
N GLU A 494 3.13 -3.53 -31.12
CA GLU A 494 2.46 -4.76 -31.54
C GLU A 494 0.94 -4.57 -31.41
N TYR A 495 0.28 -4.39 -32.57
CA TYR A 495 -1.17 -4.51 -32.79
C TYR A 495 -2.08 -3.35 -32.33
N ASP A 496 -2.16 -2.28 -33.14
CA ASP A 496 -3.41 -1.74 -33.75
C ASP A 496 -3.28 -0.23 -34.09
N GLY A 497 -3.68 0.16 -35.30
CA GLY A 497 -3.23 1.39 -35.98
C GLY A 497 -4.18 2.57 -36.03
N ASP A 498 -5.37 2.51 -35.42
CA ASP A 498 -6.43 3.51 -35.70
C ASP A 498 -6.80 4.40 -34.47
N TYR A 499 -6.50 3.95 -33.25
CA TYR A 499 -6.77 4.72 -32.02
C TYR A 499 -5.65 5.73 -31.64
N HIS A 500 -4.53 5.70 -32.36
CA HIS A 500 -3.30 6.41 -32.02
C HIS A 500 -3.36 7.93 -32.29
N GLU A 501 -3.96 8.37 -33.41
CA GLU A 501 -3.91 9.79 -33.81
C GLU A 501 -4.65 10.74 -32.85
N LYS A 502 -5.71 10.29 -32.18
CA LYS A 502 -6.47 11.16 -31.26
C LYS A 502 -5.79 11.33 -29.91
N ILE A 503 -5.13 10.30 -29.39
CA ILE A 503 -4.48 10.33 -28.07
C ILE A 503 -3.11 11.01 -28.15
N ASP A 504 -2.36 10.80 -29.24
CA ASP A 504 -1.06 11.43 -29.46
C ASP A 504 -1.18 12.96 -29.56
N ASN A 505 -2.19 13.47 -30.28
CA ASN A 505 -2.45 14.90 -30.34
C ASN A 505 -2.78 15.50 -28.95
N ILE A 506 -3.52 14.75 -28.10
CA ILE A 506 -3.86 15.19 -26.74
C ILE A 506 -2.64 15.22 -25.81
N LEU A 507 -1.72 14.26 -25.93
CA LEU A 507 -0.50 14.15 -25.11
C LEU A 507 0.59 15.16 -25.53
N VAL A 508 0.76 15.39 -26.83
CA VAL A 508 1.65 16.43 -27.36
C VAL A 508 1.16 17.82 -26.94
N ASP A 509 -0.15 18.07 -26.94
CA ASP A 509 -0.73 19.32 -26.44
C ASP A 509 -0.55 19.49 -24.92
N LEU A 510 -0.58 18.42 -24.13
CA LEU A 510 -0.33 18.47 -22.67
C LEU A 510 1.14 18.75 -22.31
N ALA A 511 2.09 18.25 -23.10
CA ALA A 511 3.49 18.62 -22.95
C ALA A 511 3.76 20.11 -23.27
N ASN A 512 2.87 20.74 -24.06
CA ASN A 512 2.92 22.16 -24.39
C ASN A 512 2.15 23.06 -23.41
N VAL A 513 1.17 22.51 -22.66
CA VAL A 513 0.40 23.24 -21.63
C VAL A 513 1.04 23.09 -20.23
N GLY A 514 1.83 22.04 -20.00
CA GLY A 514 2.55 21.78 -18.77
C GLY A 514 4.01 22.24 -18.80
N ILE A 515 4.31 23.34 -18.11
CA ILE A 515 5.66 23.82 -17.72
C ILE A 515 6.38 24.63 -18.81
N SER A 516 6.33 25.95 -18.62
CA SER A 516 7.35 26.88 -19.11
C SER A 516 8.71 26.47 -18.52
N ARG A 517 9.47 25.67 -19.26
CA ARG A 517 10.87 25.36 -19.01
C ARG A 517 11.69 26.61 -19.29
N ASN A 518 12.22 27.26 -18.25
CA ASN A 518 13.35 28.17 -18.39
C ASN A 518 14.40 27.87 -17.31
N GLY A 519 15.32 26.97 -17.64
CA GLY A 519 16.68 26.99 -17.12
C GLY A 519 17.51 27.88 -18.03
N ALA A 520 18.15 28.89 -17.46
CA ALA A 520 18.83 29.96 -18.17
C ALA A 520 20.09 29.50 -18.90
N GLU A 521 20.20 29.79 -20.20
CA GLU A 521 21.42 30.33 -20.84
C GLU A 521 21.03 31.27 -22.01
N SER A 522 21.62 32.48 -22.01
CA SER A 522 21.79 33.45 -23.13
C SER A 522 20.58 34.20 -23.74
N SER A 523 20.49 35.49 -23.38
CA SER A 523 20.10 36.70 -24.16
C SER A 523 19.24 36.56 -25.44
N SER A 524 18.01 37.06 -25.39
CA SER A 524 17.52 38.14 -26.27
C SER A 524 16.09 38.57 -25.89
N SER A 525 15.84 39.87 -25.91
CA SER A 525 14.54 40.50 -25.67
C SER A 525 13.49 40.05 -26.69
N LEU A 526 12.35 39.54 -26.23
CA LEU A 526 11.10 39.59 -26.99
C LEU A 526 9.93 39.89 -26.04
N THR A 527 9.43 41.11 -26.18
CA THR A 527 8.18 41.62 -25.62
C THR A 527 7.00 40.88 -26.24
N SER A 528 6.07 40.38 -25.42
CA SER A 528 4.80 39.83 -25.88
C SER A 528 3.90 40.94 -26.41
N THR A 529 3.75 41.00 -27.73
CA THR A 529 2.81 41.89 -28.42
C THR A 529 1.38 41.41 -28.16
N VAL A 530 0.62 42.18 -27.39
CA VAL A 530 -0.83 42.06 -27.27
C VAL A 530 -1.44 42.58 -28.57
N ILE A 531 -2.12 41.69 -29.31
CA ILE A 531 -2.97 42.11 -30.44
C ILE A 531 -4.24 42.73 -29.85
N SER A 532 -4.19 44.04 -29.62
CA SER A 532 -5.38 44.86 -29.42
C SER A 532 -5.84 45.38 -30.78
N GLY A 533 -6.97 44.86 -31.27
CA GLY A 533 -7.68 45.44 -32.40
C GLY A 533 -8.24 46.80 -32.00
N ARG A 534 -7.62 47.89 -32.50
CA ARG A 534 -8.16 49.25 -32.39
C ARG A 534 -9.00 49.57 -33.63
N LEU A 535 -10.27 49.93 -33.39
CA LEU A 535 -11.05 50.75 -34.31
C LEU A 535 -10.89 52.21 -33.86
N SER A 536 -10.41 53.06 -34.76
CA SER A 536 -10.17 54.49 -34.50
C SER A 536 -11.47 55.28 -34.38
N THR A 537 -11.54 56.24 -33.44
CA THR A 537 -12.05 57.61 -33.70
C THR A 537 -11.54 58.60 -32.65
N ASP A 538 -11.22 59.78 -33.16
CA ASP A 538 -10.67 61.05 -32.63
C ASP A 538 -10.95 61.49 -31.17
N GLY A 539 -9.89 62.01 -30.54
CA GLY A 539 -9.80 63.44 -30.22
C GLY A 539 -10.19 63.93 -28.82
N VAL A 540 -9.21 64.60 -28.18
CA VAL A 540 -9.26 65.75 -27.24
C VAL A 540 -8.68 65.48 -25.85
N GLU A 541 -7.70 66.33 -25.51
CA GLU A 541 -6.94 66.46 -24.26
C GLU A 541 -7.83 66.93 -23.09
N THR A 542 -7.59 66.47 -21.86
CA THR A 542 -7.35 67.30 -20.65
C THR A 542 -7.24 66.49 -19.34
N GLU A 543 -6.23 66.90 -18.55
CA GLU A 543 -6.11 66.97 -17.09
C GLU A 543 -6.15 65.73 -16.17
N GLU A 544 -5.11 65.67 -15.33
CA GLU A 544 -4.78 64.69 -14.31
C GLU A 544 -5.76 64.73 -13.13
N ASP A 545 -6.36 63.59 -12.78
CA ASP A 545 -6.94 63.38 -11.45
C ASP A 545 -6.66 61.97 -10.92
N ASN A 546 -6.10 61.91 -9.71
CA ASN A 546 -5.70 60.70 -8.99
C ASN A 546 -6.93 59.87 -8.57
N ILE A 547 -7.33 58.91 -9.40
CA ILE A 547 -8.24 57.83 -9.01
C ILE A 547 -7.44 56.53 -8.97
N ARG A 548 -7.39 55.89 -7.80
CA ARG A 548 -6.89 54.52 -7.65
C ARG A 548 -7.74 53.61 -8.53
N GLU A 549 -7.23 53.28 -9.72
CA GLU A 549 -7.78 52.22 -10.56
C GLU A 549 -7.74 50.92 -9.77
N ARG A 550 -8.91 50.49 -9.32
CA ARG A 550 -9.15 49.07 -9.07
C ARG A 550 -9.03 48.45 -10.44
N ASP A 551 -7.92 47.73 -10.68
CA ASP A 551 -7.79 46.80 -11.80
C ASP A 551 -8.94 45.79 -11.72
N THR A 552 -10.06 46.13 -12.36
CA THR A 552 -11.13 45.19 -12.67
C THR A 552 -10.72 44.45 -13.93
N ASP A 553 -9.68 43.63 -13.81
CA ASP A 553 -9.46 42.50 -14.70
C ASP A 553 -9.76 41.22 -13.88
N SER A 554 -10.98 41.18 -13.34
CA SER A 554 -11.50 39.98 -12.68
C SER A 554 -11.84 38.94 -13.75
N SER A 555 -10.81 38.30 -14.27
CA SER A 555 -10.93 36.96 -14.81
C SER A 555 -11.77 36.13 -13.83
N PHE A 556 -12.87 35.56 -14.30
CA PHE A 556 -13.75 34.66 -13.55
C PHE A 556 -13.02 33.43 -12.95
N LEU A 557 -11.71 33.29 -13.19
CA LEU A 557 -10.93 32.05 -13.07
C LEU A 557 -9.78 32.06 -12.06
N SER A 558 -9.51 33.16 -11.33
CA SER A 558 -8.55 33.11 -10.21
C SER A 558 -9.15 33.63 -8.91
N TYR A 559 -9.37 32.73 -7.96
CA TYR A 559 -9.83 33.02 -6.61
C TYR A 559 -8.67 32.79 -5.64
N GLU A 560 -8.15 33.84 -5.00
CA GLU A 560 -7.11 33.71 -3.96
C GLU A 560 -7.75 33.69 -2.57
N ASP A 561 -7.15 32.93 -1.65
CA ASP A 561 -7.51 32.93 -0.24
C ASP A 561 -6.75 34.05 0.47
N ASP A 562 -7.42 35.20 0.61
CA ASP A 562 -6.90 36.39 1.25
C ASP A 562 -6.88 36.31 2.79
N ARG A 563 -7.40 35.21 3.38
CA ARG A 563 -7.40 35.03 4.83
C ARG A 563 -5.98 34.90 5.36
N VAL A 564 -5.74 35.59 6.49
CA VAL A 564 -4.44 35.56 7.19
C VAL A 564 -4.09 34.14 7.62
N LYS A 565 -5.08 33.40 8.12
CA LYS A 565 -4.97 32.00 8.55
C LYS A 565 -6.04 31.17 7.86
N THR A 566 -5.69 29.95 7.47
CA THR A 566 -6.65 28.94 7.01
C THR A 566 -6.49 27.67 7.83
N SER A 567 -7.62 27.08 8.21
CA SER A 567 -7.67 25.78 8.87
C SER A 567 -7.61 24.66 7.83
N VAL A 568 -6.61 23.79 7.95
CA VAL A 568 -6.45 22.61 7.10
C VAL A 568 -6.05 21.39 7.92
N TYR A 569 -6.50 20.22 7.49
CA TYR A 569 -5.96 18.94 7.93
C TYR A 569 -5.20 18.27 6.79
N TYR A 570 -4.33 17.33 7.12
CA TYR A 570 -3.69 16.50 6.14
C TYR A 570 -3.26 15.14 6.68
N ILE A 571 -3.14 14.20 5.76
CA ILE A 571 -2.66 12.84 6.00
C ILE A 571 -1.50 12.58 5.05
N ILE A 572 -0.37 12.10 5.57
CA ILE A 572 0.81 11.76 4.78
C ILE A 572 1.09 10.28 4.95
N TYR A 573 1.00 9.53 3.86
CA TYR A 573 1.47 8.16 3.77
C TYR A 573 2.87 8.14 3.18
N THR A 574 3.72 7.24 3.68
CA THR A 574 5.04 6.98 3.11
C THR A 574 5.38 5.49 3.23
N PRO A 575 5.91 4.87 2.16
CA PRO A 575 6.30 3.46 2.20
C PRO A 575 7.33 3.18 3.29
N SER A 576 7.16 2.07 4.00
CA SER A 576 8.15 1.61 4.96
C SER A 576 9.40 1.11 4.24
N ARG A 577 10.57 1.58 4.68
CA ARG A 577 11.85 1.09 4.18
C ARG A 577 12.30 -0.23 4.81
N LYS A 578 11.52 -0.79 5.74
CA LYS A 578 11.80 -2.07 6.41
C LYS A 578 10.95 -3.20 5.89
N VAL A 579 9.67 -2.92 5.60
CA VAL A 579 8.70 -3.90 5.13
C VAL A 579 8.01 -3.34 3.89
N THR A 580 8.25 -3.97 2.75
CA THR A 580 7.85 -3.48 1.41
C THR A 580 6.34 -3.25 1.25
N SER A 581 5.54 -4.01 1.98
CA SER A 581 4.08 -3.97 1.94
C SER A 581 3.43 -3.06 2.99
N SER A 582 4.22 -2.45 3.86
CA SER A 582 3.71 -1.60 4.95
C SER A 582 3.97 -0.13 4.68
N LEU A 583 3.11 0.73 5.23
CA LEU A 583 3.17 2.17 5.15
C LEU A 583 3.28 2.76 6.55
N THR A 584 3.95 3.91 6.67
CA THR A 584 3.75 4.82 7.81
C THR A 584 2.74 5.87 7.40
N CYS A 585 1.78 6.16 8.28
CA CYS A 585 0.75 7.18 8.09
C CYS A 585 0.87 8.25 9.19
N PHE A 586 0.97 9.51 8.80
CA PHE A 586 0.97 10.66 9.70
C PHE A 586 -0.34 11.44 9.51
N ILE A 587 -1.12 11.61 10.57
CA ILE A 587 -2.48 12.17 10.51
C ILE A 587 -2.54 13.44 11.33
N SER A 588 -3.03 14.53 10.72
CA SER A 588 -3.24 15.80 11.41
C SER A 588 -4.70 16.06 11.71
N THR A 589 -4.98 16.65 12.88
CA THR A 589 -6.19 17.45 13.04
C THR A 589 -6.15 18.67 12.13
N PRO A 590 -7.31 19.31 11.89
CA PRO A 590 -7.33 20.68 11.40
C PRO A 590 -6.43 21.58 12.26
N ASP A 591 -5.52 22.32 11.61
CA ASP A 591 -4.63 23.29 12.25
C ASP A 591 -4.55 24.56 11.38
N LEU A 592 -4.19 25.68 12.02
CA LEU A 592 -4.18 27.00 11.42
C LEU A 592 -2.83 27.32 10.76
N PHE A 593 -2.87 27.62 9.47
CA PHE A 593 -1.72 28.00 8.68
C PHE A 593 -1.77 29.48 8.28
N ASN A 594 -0.81 30.26 8.77
CA ASN A 594 -0.46 31.55 8.18
C ASN A 594 0.25 31.34 6.83
N LYS A 595 0.25 32.37 5.97
CA LYS A 595 1.18 32.41 4.83
C LYS A 595 2.63 32.26 5.37
N SER A 596 3.44 31.46 4.69
CA SER A 596 4.78 31.03 5.09
C SER A 596 4.89 30.16 6.36
N GLN A 597 3.80 29.59 6.88
CA GLN A 597 3.85 28.64 7.99
C GLN A 597 4.02 27.20 7.50
N SER A 598 4.70 26.39 8.31
CA SER A 598 4.85 24.96 8.09
C SER A 598 4.47 24.17 9.34
N TRP A 599 3.94 22.97 9.15
CA TRP A 599 3.73 21.98 10.20
C TRP A 599 4.00 20.59 9.63
N GLY A 600 4.31 19.60 10.48
CA GLY A 600 4.86 18.33 10.00
C GLY A 600 5.36 17.38 11.08
N TRP A 601 5.90 16.25 10.64
CA TRP A 601 6.44 15.19 11.50
C TRP A 601 7.94 15.04 11.36
N LYS A 602 8.57 14.56 12.44
CA LYS A 602 9.94 14.06 12.46
C LYS A 602 9.88 12.60 12.85
N SER A 603 10.43 11.71 12.03
CA SER A 603 10.39 10.28 12.30
C SER A 603 11.60 9.53 11.76
N SER A 604 12.05 8.55 12.53
CA SER A 604 13.05 7.56 12.11
C SER A 604 12.45 6.44 11.25
N SER A 605 11.11 6.35 11.16
CA SER A 605 10.44 5.36 10.30
C SER A 605 10.51 5.73 8.80
N MET A 606 10.70 7.00 8.48
CA MET A 606 10.78 7.48 7.08
C MET A 606 12.13 7.12 6.43
N CYS A 607 13.23 7.32 7.16
CA CYS A 607 14.59 7.01 6.74
C CYS A 607 15.40 6.55 7.96
N ALA A 608 16.24 5.54 7.77
CA ALA A 608 17.23 5.16 8.77
C ALA A 608 18.58 5.78 8.38
N PHE A 609 19.20 6.47 9.33
CA PHE A 609 20.52 7.06 9.16
C PHE A 609 21.52 6.30 10.04
N ASN A 610 22.72 6.11 9.51
CA ASN A 610 23.89 5.67 10.27
C ASN A 610 24.33 6.78 11.24
N GLU A 611 25.23 6.45 12.18
CA GLU A 611 25.72 7.42 13.17
C GLU A 611 26.46 8.62 12.54
N ASP A 612 27.13 8.40 11.41
CA ASP A 612 27.78 9.43 10.59
C ASP A 612 26.78 10.30 9.80
N GLY A 613 25.49 9.95 9.84
CA GLY A 613 24.41 10.62 9.14
C GLY A 613 24.22 10.18 7.69
N THR A 614 24.97 9.20 7.19
CA THR A 614 24.70 8.61 5.88
C THR A 614 23.40 7.79 5.91
N LEU A 615 22.75 7.63 4.76
CA LEU A 615 21.56 6.77 4.66
C LEU A 615 22.01 5.31 4.80
N ALA A 616 21.24 4.50 5.53
CA ALA A 616 21.53 3.07 5.66
C ALA A 616 21.55 2.37 4.28
N GLU A 617 22.39 1.34 4.14
CA GLU A 617 22.52 0.59 2.89
C GLU A 617 21.21 -0.11 2.48
N GLY A 618 21.01 -0.28 1.17
CA GLY A 618 19.85 -0.99 0.61
C GLY A 618 18.53 -0.23 0.64
N GLN A 619 18.51 1.03 1.10
CA GLN A 619 17.29 1.83 1.12
C GLN A 619 16.90 2.39 -0.27
N ASP A 620 15.60 2.48 -0.53
CA ASP A 620 15.06 3.05 -1.79
C ASP A 620 15.70 4.43 -2.09
N LYS A 621 16.13 4.62 -3.33
CA LYS A 621 16.73 5.88 -3.79
C LYS A 621 15.72 7.03 -3.77
N LEU A 622 14.42 6.72 -3.80
CA LEU A 622 13.34 7.69 -3.71
C LEU A 622 12.72 7.69 -2.31
N LEU A 623 12.36 8.87 -1.81
CA LEU A 623 11.49 9.03 -0.66
C LEU A 623 10.13 9.52 -1.13
N LYS A 624 9.15 8.62 -1.09
CA LYS A 624 7.81 8.83 -1.62
C LYS A 624 6.85 9.26 -0.51
N PHE A 625 5.96 10.19 -0.86
CA PHE A 625 4.88 10.65 -0.01
C PHE A 625 3.58 10.70 -0.81
N MET A 626 2.51 10.15 -0.26
CA MET A 626 1.14 10.29 -0.76
C MET A 626 0.40 11.16 0.24
N VAL A 627 -0.13 12.28 -0.21
CA VAL A 627 -0.67 13.34 0.65
C VAL A 627 -2.14 13.55 0.36
N VAL A 628 -2.93 13.58 1.42
CA VAL A 628 -4.33 14.02 1.45
C VAL A 628 -4.36 15.36 2.19
N LEU A 629 -4.88 16.42 1.58
CA LEU A 629 -4.95 17.76 2.17
C LEU A 629 -6.38 18.29 2.06
N GLY A 630 -6.97 18.77 3.16
CA GLY A 630 -8.35 19.26 3.16
C GLY A 630 -8.53 20.54 3.97
N ASN A 631 -9.37 21.45 3.49
CA ASN A 631 -9.83 22.61 4.26
C ASN A 631 -11.07 22.27 5.11
N THR A 632 -11.19 22.93 6.26
CA THR A 632 -12.36 22.81 7.16
C THR A 632 -13.19 24.07 7.25
#